data_AF-A0A1M5IEV2-F1
#
_entry.id   AF-A0A1M5IEV2-F1
#
_cell.length_a   1.000
_cell.length_b   1.000
_cell.length_c   1.000
_cell.angle_alpha   90.00
_cell.angle_beta   90.00
_cell.angle_gamma   90.00
#
_symmetry.space_group_name_H-M   'P 1'
#
loop_
_entity.id
_entity.type
_entity.pdbx_description
1 polymer ?
#
loop_
_entity_poly.entity_id
_entity_poly.type
_entity_poly.pdbx_seq_one_letter_code
_entity_poly.pdbx_strand_id
1 'polypeptide(L)' 'MIDEAREAVLDVLLERFGKCPTEVEKVVLSMESMVTLKSLRRQAVRAESLDAFREFLESCLE' A
#
# COMPACT_ATOMS: atom_id res chain seq x y z
N MET A 1 4.32 15.22 -3.02
CA MET A 1 4.74 15.12 -1.59
C MET A 1 4.63 13.67 -1.14
N ILE A 2 5.24 13.29 -0.02
CA ILE A 2 5.21 11.88 0.43
C ILE A 2 3.81 11.44 0.87
N ASP A 3 3.05 12.35 1.46
CA ASP A 3 1.67 12.09 1.89
C ASP A 3 0.75 11.80 0.71
N GLU A 4 0.85 12.54 -0.40
CA GLU A 4 0.13 12.23 -1.64
C GLU A 4 0.45 10.83 -2.18
N ALA A 5 1.71 10.37 -2.01
CA ALA A 5 2.10 9.03 -2.44
C ALA A 5 1.53 7.94 -1.52
N ARG A 6 1.37 8.22 -0.23
CA ARG A 6 0.71 7.34 0.75
C ARG A 6 -0.78 7.25 0.46
N GLU A 7 -1.45 8.38 0.33
CA GLU A 7 -2.88 8.47 -0.02
C GLU A 7 -3.17 7.74 -1.33
N ALA A 8 -2.34 7.94 -2.36
CA ALA A 8 -2.53 7.25 -3.64
C ALA A 8 -2.40 5.72 -3.56
N VAL A 9 -1.70 5.17 -2.57
CA VAL A 9 -1.69 3.71 -2.32
C VAL A 9 -3.00 3.29 -1.67
N LEU A 10 -3.44 4.02 -0.65
CA LEU A 10 -4.67 3.73 0.10
C LEU A 10 -5.92 3.84 -0.77
N ASP A 11 -5.98 4.85 -1.64
CA ASP A 11 -7.08 5.03 -2.58
C ASP A 11 -7.22 3.84 -3.54
N VAL A 12 -6.10 3.32 -4.05
CA VAL A 12 -6.12 2.12 -4.91
C VAL A 12 -6.62 0.90 -4.13
N LEU A 13 -6.20 0.74 -2.88
CA LEU A 13 -6.67 -0.36 -2.04
C LEU A 13 -8.17 -0.25 -1.76
N LEU A 14 -8.67 0.95 -1.48
CA LEU A 14 -10.09 1.23 -1.27
C LEU A 14 -10.90 0.99 -2.56
N GLU A 15 -10.43 1.47 -3.71
CA GLU A 15 -11.12 1.32 -4.99
C GLU A 15 -11.20 -0.15 -5.43
N ARG A 16 -10.11 -0.93 -5.24
CA ARG A 16 -10.07 -2.32 -5.68
C ARG A 16 -10.70 -3.30 -4.71
N PHE A 17 -10.50 -3.10 -3.42
CA PHE A 17 -10.90 -4.07 -2.39
C PHE A 17 -12.05 -3.59 -1.50
N GLY A 18 -12.51 -2.35 -1.67
CA GLY A 18 -13.63 -1.75 -0.92
C GLY A 18 -13.32 -1.43 0.55
N LYS A 19 -12.21 -1.96 1.08
CA LYS A 19 -11.71 -1.69 2.43
C LYS A 19 -10.19 -1.76 2.45
N CYS A 20 -9.57 -0.88 3.23
CA CYS A 20 -8.17 -0.99 3.61
C CYS A 20 -8.09 -1.40 5.09
N PRO A 21 -7.44 -2.53 5.43
CA PRO A 21 -7.22 -2.88 6.84
C PRO A 21 -6.41 -1.79 7.56
N THR A 22 -6.80 -1.45 8.78
CA THR A 22 -6.14 -0.38 9.57
C THR A 22 -4.65 -0.66 9.81
N GLU A 23 -4.25 -1.92 9.90
CA GLU A 23 -2.84 -2.31 10.03
C GLU A 23 -2.04 -1.91 8.78
N VAL A 24 -2.57 -2.21 7.59
CA VAL A 24 -1.96 -1.85 6.29
C VAL A 24 -1.87 -0.33 6.16
N GLU A 25 -2.94 0.38 6.52
CA GLU A 25 -2.99 1.84 6.48
C GLU A 25 -1.87 2.47 7.31
N LYS A 26 -1.71 2.05 8.57
CA LYS A 26 -0.67 2.54 9.47
C LYS A 26 0.73 2.31 8.91
N VAL A 27 0.98 1.13 8.35
CA VAL A 27 2.28 0.80 7.77
C VAL A 27 2.58 1.72 6.58
N VAL A 28 1.64 1.86 5.63
CA VAL A 28 1.80 2.75 4.48
C VAL A 28 2.04 4.19 4.93
N LEU A 29 1.30 4.67 5.93
CA LEU A 29 1.46 6.01 6.51
C LEU A 29 2.82 6.22 7.19
N SER A 30 3.42 5.17 7.76
CA SER A 30 4.77 5.24 8.35
C SER A 30 5.91 5.23 7.34
N MET A 31 5.65 4.88 6.06
CA MET A 31 6.73 4.74 5.07
C MET A 31 7.29 6.08 4.61
N GLU A 32 8.61 6.21 4.67
CA GLU A 32 9.34 7.42 4.26
C GLU A 32 10.02 7.30 2.89
N SER A 33 9.98 6.11 2.29
CA SER A 33 10.57 5.85 0.98
C SER A 33 9.55 6.04 -0.15
N MET A 34 9.74 7.12 -0.92
CA MET A 34 8.97 7.39 -2.14
C MET A 34 9.08 6.27 -3.17
N VAL A 35 10.23 5.58 -3.24
CA VAL A 35 10.44 4.45 -4.15
C VAL A 35 9.57 3.27 -3.73
N THR A 36 9.54 2.96 -2.43
CA THR A 36 8.73 1.88 -1.87
C THR A 36 7.24 2.16 -2.07
N LEU A 37 6.78 3.39 -1.78
CA LEU A 37 5.38 3.79 -1.99
C LEU A 37 4.92 3.65 -3.45
N LYS A 38 5.76 4.02 -4.42
CA LYS A 38 5.45 3.82 -5.85
C LYS A 38 5.37 2.34 -6.24
N SER A 39 6.23 1.51 -5.66
CA SER A 39 6.19 0.06 -5.87
C SER A 39 4.95 -0.56 -5.25
N LEU A 40 4.59 -0.16 -4.02
CA LEU A 40 3.35 -0.55 -3.38
C LEU A 40 2.13 -0.14 -4.19
N ARG A 41 2.07 1.07 -4.72
CA ARG A 41 0.93 1.48 -5.56
C ARG A 41 0.77 0.57 -6.78
N ARG A 42 1.88 0.26 -7.46
CA ARG A 42 1.87 -0.67 -8.61
C ARG A 42 1.42 -2.07 -8.18
N GLN A 43 1.86 -2.52 -7.01
CA GLN A 43 1.45 -3.81 -6.47
C GLN A 43 -0.02 -3.81 -6.07
N ALA A 44 -0.53 -2.75 -5.45
CA ALA A 44 -1.95 -2.60 -5.10
C ALA A 44 -2.86 -2.73 -6.32
N VAL A 45 -2.43 -2.25 -7.50
CA VAL A 45 -3.16 -2.41 -8.77
C VAL A 45 -3.07 -3.84 -9.32
N ARG A 46 -2.01 -4.59 -9.03
CA ARG A 46 -1.75 -5.93 -9.58
C ARG A 46 -2.13 -7.08 -8.65
N ALA A 47 -2.23 -6.82 -7.35
CA ALA A 47 -2.48 -7.83 -6.34
C ALA A 47 -3.85 -8.49 -6.58
N GLU A 48 -3.91 -9.80 -6.45
CA GLU A 48 -5.14 -10.58 -6.65
C GLU A 48 -6.06 -10.49 -5.42
N SER A 49 -5.50 -10.19 -4.25
CA SER A 49 -6.20 -10.06 -2.98
C SER A 49 -5.49 -9.08 -2.05
N LEU A 50 -6.18 -8.68 -0.97
CA LEU A 50 -5.56 -7.91 0.11
C LEU A 50 -4.43 -8.70 0.80
N ASP A 51 -4.58 -10.01 0.93
CA ASP A 51 -3.55 -10.87 1.51
C ASP A 51 -2.27 -10.86 0.66
N ALA A 52 -2.38 -11.00 -0.66
CA ALA A 52 -1.22 -10.93 -1.56
C ALA A 52 -0.54 -9.55 -1.52
N PHE A 53 -1.31 -8.48 -1.32
CA PHE A 53 -0.74 -7.15 -1.09
C PHE A 53 -0.01 -7.06 0.26
N ARG A 54 -0.59 -7.65 1.32
CA ARG A 54 0.00 -7.68 2.66
C ARG A 54 1.33 -8.42 2.68
N GLU A 55 1.42 -9.58 2.05
CA GLU A 55 2.69 -10.33 1.94
C GLU A 55 3.79 -9.48 1.27
N PHE A 56 3.43 -8.75 0.21
CA PHE A 56 4.37 -7.84 -0.44
C PHE A 56 4.74 -6.65 0.45
N LEU A 57 3.79 -6.10 1.20
CA LEU A 57 4.03 -5.03 2.16
C LEU A 57 5.01 -5.47 3.25
N GLU A 58 4.83 -6.67 3.80
CA GLU A 58 5.73 -7.26 4.81
C GLU A 58 7.14 -7.45 4.25
N SER A 59 7.28 -7.89 2.99
CA SER A 59 8.60 -7.99 2.34
C SER A 59 9.31 -6.66 2.11
N CYS A 60 8.59 -5.53 2.17
CA CYS A 60 9.17 -4.18 2.06
C CYS A 60 9.63 -3.61 3.41
N LEU A 61 9.29 -4.29 4.52
CA LEU A 61 9.64 -3.90 5.89
C LEU A 61 10.85 -4.66 6.43
N GLU A 62 11.21 -5.80 5.83
CA GLU A 62 12.46 -6.54 6.07
C GLU A 62 13.67 -5.86 5.41
#